data_AF-A0A6I1JJ85-F1
#
_entry.id   AF-A0A6I1JJ85-F1
#
_cell.length_a   1.000
_cell.length_b   1.000
_cell.length_c   1.000
_cell.angle_alpha   90.00
_cell.angle_beta   90.00
_cell.angle_gamma   90.00
#
_symmetry.space_group_name_H-M   'P 1'
#
loop_
_entity.id
_entity.type
_entity.pdbx_description
1 polymer ?
#
loop_
_entity_poly.entity_id
_entity_poly.type
_entity_poly.pdbx_seq_one_letter_code
_entity_poly.pdbx_strand_id
1 'polypeptide(L)'
;MSNASFQLCFECRDNPDGALCRAADGTRDLVRIARGYLRQDHPDAIDHGTAFDCAFAMLHEDIDTTLAFIFTASDLCENDDERAYLGAGTLESLLVNEGPAVIDRVLERARRDPDFRRMLSGVWGHSAMDRSVRARIDAFLAAPVFGSPARKPGKRNKPHCRR
;
A
#
# COMPACT_ATOMS: atom_id res chain seq x y z
N MET A 1 15.90 28.75 -7.97
CA MET A 1 14.53 28.23 -7.76
C MET A 1 14.23 27.31 -8.94
N SER A 2 14.52 26.01 -8.79
CA SER A 2 14.38 25.06 -9.89
C SER A 2 12.91 24.73 -10.08
N ASN A 3 12.38 25.00 -11.28
CA ASN A 3 11.10 24.47 -11.73
C ASN A 3 11.26 22.94 -11.85
N ALA A 4 10.90 22.21 -10.81
CA ALA A 4 10.66 20.79 -10.91
C ALA A 4 9.41 20.62 -11.79
N SER A 5 9.63 20.23 -13.03
CA SER A 5 8.55 19.91 -13.97
C SER A 5 7.94 18.58 -13.52
N PHE A 6 7.00 18.64 -12.57
CA PHE A 6 6.27 17.46 -12.11
C PHE A 6 5.43 16.91 -13.27
N GLN A 7 5.71 15.67 -13.68
CA GLN A 7 4.91 15.01 -14.69
C GLN A 7 3.52 14.77 -14.09
N LEU A 8 2.48 15.41 -14.64
CA LEU A 8 1.11 15.12 -14.25
C LEU A 8 0.74 13.73 -14.79
N CYS A 9 0.00 12.95 -13.99
CA CYS A 9 -0.65 11.74 -14.49
C CYS A 9 -1.58 12.10 -15.66
N PHE A 10 -1.87 11.11 -16.50
CA PHE A 10 -2.61 11.32 -17.76
C PHE A 10 -3.90 12.13 -17.55
N GLU A 11 -4.71 11.76 -16.56
CA GLU A 11 -5.97 12.44 -16.30
C GLU A 11 -5.80 13.81 -15.61
N CYS A 12 -4.81 14.02 -14.73
CA CYS A 12 -4.56 15.34 -14.14
C CYS A 12 -3.94 16.34 -15.14
N ARG A 13 -3.35 15.87 -16.25
CA ARG A 13 -2.79 16.72 -17.30
C ARG A 13 -3.86 17.33 -18.19
N ASP A 14 -4.85 16.52 -18.55
CA ASP A 14 -5.83 16.87 -19.57
C ASP A 14 -7.16 17.36 -18.94
N ASN A 15 -7.25 17.44 -17.61
CA ASN A 15 -8.44 17.93 -16.93
C ASN A 15 -8.54 19.47 -17.01
N PRO A 16 -9.59 20.02 -17.66
CA PRO A 16 -9.79 21.46 -17.79
C PRO A 16 -10.06 22.16 -16.45
N ASP A 17 -10.56 21.43 -15.45
CA ASP A 17 -10.87 21.94 -14.10
C ASP A 17 -9.67 21.84 -13.14
N GLY A 18 -8.51 21.37 -13.65
CA GLY A 18 -7.27 21.23 -12.91
C GLY A 18 -6.98 19.82 -12.41
N ALA A 19 -5.78 19.62 -11.85
CA ALA A 19 -5.33 18.32 -11.36
C ALA A 19 -6.16 17.86 -10.14
N LEU A 20 -7.09 16.93 -10.34
CA LEU A 20 -7.95 16.34 -9.30
C LEU A 20 -7.17 15.76 -8.12
N CYS A 21 -5.93 15.37 -8.38
CA CYS A 21 -4.99 14.78 -7.44
C CYS A 21 -4.21 15.78 -6.59
N ARG A 22 -4.47 17.09 -6.74
CA ARG A 22 -3.72 18.15 -6.04
C ARG A 22 -4.61 19.01 -5.16
N ALA A 23 -4.02 19.48 -4.07
CA ALA A 23 -4.58 20.53 -3.22
C ALA A 23 -4.36 21.91 -3.85
N ALA A 24 -4.97 22.94 -3.25
CA ALA A 24 -4.89 24.32 -3.74
C ALA A 24 -3.46 24.90 -3.75
N ASP A 25 -2.57 24.38 -2.91
CA ASP A 25 -1.15 24.75 -2.87
C ASP A 25 -0.29 24.03 -3.93
N GLY A 26 -0.93 23.18 -4.75
CA GLY A 26 -0.27 22.39 -5.78
C GLY A 26 0.39 21.11 -5.28
N THR A 27 0.36 20.80 -3.97
CA THR A 27 0.83 19.51 -3.45
C THR A 27 -0.17 18.39 -3.77
N ARG A 28 0.27 17.13 -3.74
CA ARG A 28 -0.66 16.00 -3.93
C ARG A 28 -1.53 15.83 -2.69
N ASP A 29 -2.84 15.73 -2.88
CA ASP A 29 -3.77 15.44 -1.80
C ASP A 29 -3.86 13.92 -1.61
N LEU A 30 -2.94 13.39 -0.79
CA LEU A 30 -2.80 11.95 -0.59
C LEU A 30 -4.04 11.30 0.04
N VAL A 31 -4.79 12.04 0.87
CA VAL A 31 -6.02 11.55 1.51
C VAL A 31 -7.11 11.40 0.46
N ARG A 32 -7.35 12.42 -0.36
CA ARG A 32 -8.31 12.38 -1.47
C ARG A 32 -7.99 11.24 -2.45
N ILE A 33 -6.72 11.09 -2.82
CA ILE A 33 -6.28 9.99 -3.70
C ILE A 33 -6.50 8.65 -3.01
N ALA A 34 -6.13 8.50 -1.74
CA ALA A 34 -6.27 7.23 -1.01
C ALA A 34 -7.73 6.78 -0.92
N ARG A 35 -8.66 7.70 -0.62
CA ARG A 35 -10.09 7.37 -0.57
C ARG A 35 -10.63 6.88 -1.91
N GLY A 36 -10.26 7.54 -3.01
CA GLY A 36 -10.60 7.08 -4.36
C GLY A 36 -9.96 5.74 -4.72
N TYR A 37 -8.69 5.54 -4.34
CA TYR A 37 -7.96 4.29 -4.59
C TYR A 37 -8.62 3.12 -3.87
N LEU A 38 -9.04 3.33 -2.62
CA LEU A 38 -9.73 2.34 -1.78
C LEU A 38 -11.22 2.18 -2.13
N ARG A 39 -11.75 2.93 -3.10
CA ARG A 39 -13.17 2.91 -3.52
C ARG A 39 -14.14 3.27 -2.39
N GLN A 40 -13.71 4.14 -1.49
CA GLN A 40 -14.55 4.58 -0.39
C GLN A 40 -15.60 5.57 -0.89
N ASP A 41 -16.83 5.42 -0.39
CA ASP A 41 -17.90 6.39 -0.61
C ASP A 41 -17.67 7.61 0.28
N HIS A 42 -16.90 8.58 -0.22
CA HIS A 42 -16.55 9.79 0.51
C HIS A 42 -16.60 11.02 -0.40
N PRO A 43 -17.16 12.16 0.05
CA PRO A 43 -17.33 13.35 -0.78
C PRO A 43 -16.01 13.93 -1.32
N ASP A 44 -14.92 13.74 -0.56
CA ASP A 44 -13.59 14.18 -0.99
C ASP A 44 -12.83 13.14 -1.82
N ALA A 45 -13.38 11.96 -2.08
CA ALA A 45 -12.74 10.97 -2.93
C ALA A 45 -12.79 11.40 -4.40
N ILE A 46 -11.68 11.19 -5.11
CA ILE A 46 -11.69 11.23 -6.58
C ILE A 46 -12.13 9.87 -7.14
N ASP A 47 -12.45 9.84 -8.44
CA ASP A 47 -12.75 8.60 -9.13
C ASP A 47 -11.62 7.56 -8.96
N HIS A 48 -12.01 6.29 -8.88
CA HIS A 48 -11.09 5.20 -8.64
C HIS A 48 -10.03 5.04 -9.75
N GLY A 49 -10.42 5.21 -11.01
CA GLY A 49 -9.49 5.18 -12.14
C GLY A 49 -8.46 6.29 -12.04
N THR A 50 -8.91 7.53 -11.80
CA THR A 50 -8.01 8.67 -11.56
C THR A 50 -7.09 8.41 -10.37
N ALA A 51 -7.61 7.93 -9.25
CA ALA A 51 -6.80 7.63 -8.06
C ALA A 51 -5.74 6.56 -8.32
N PHE A 52 -6.10 5.51 -9.06
CA PHE A 52 -5.18 4.45 -9.47
C PHE A 52 -4.05 5.01 -10.32
N ASP A 53 -4.36 5.78 -11.36
CA ASP A 53 -3.35 6.41 -12.22
C ASP A 53 -2.45 7.37 -11.44
N CYS A 54 -3.03 8.11 -10.49
CA CYS A 54 -2.26 8.98 -9.61
C CYS A 54 -1.30 8.20 -8.72
N ALA A 55 -1.75 7.10 -8.11
CA ALA A 55 -0.95 6.23 -7.27
C ALA A 55 0.23 5.61 -8.02
N PHE A 56 -0.02 5.14 -9.25
CA PHE A 56 1.03 4.54 -10.08
C PHE A 56 1.97 5.57 -10.70
N ALA A 57 1.49 6.79 -11.01
CA ALA A 57 2.38 7.87 -11.44
C ALA A 57 3.40 8.23 -10.35
N MET A 58 3.01 8.22 -9.05
CA MET A 58 3.95 8.49 -7.95
C MET A 58 5.14 7.54 -7.93
N LEU A 59 4.91 6.25 -8.23
CA LEU A 59 5.96 5.22 -8.25
C LEU A 59 7.13 5.57 -9.17
N HIS A 60 6.86 6.33 -10.24
CA HIS A 60 7.85 6.72 -11.23
C HIS A 60 8.38 8.15 -11.05
N GLU A 61 7.79 8.93 -10.15
CA GLU A 61 8.14 10.33 -9.91
C GLU A 61 8.98 10.50 -8.64
N ASP A 62 8.49 9.98 -7.52
CA ASP A 62 9.11 10.16 -6.21
C ASP A 62 8.74 9.02 -5.25
N ILE A 63 9.78 8.31 -4.83
CA ILE A 63 9.69 7.17 -3.91
C ILE A 63 9.14 7.62 -2.55
N ASP A 64 9.53 8.80 -2.08
CA ASP A 64 9.12 9.30 -0.77
C ASP A 64 7.64 9.66 -0.75
N THR A 65 7.16 10.34 -1.79
CA THR A 65 5.72 10.62 -1.98
C THR A 65 4.90 9.33 -2.13
N THR A 66 5.41 8.32 -2.85
CA THR A 66 4.72 7.02 -2.97
C THR A 66 4.61 6.33 -1.61
N LEU A 67 5.70 6.32 -0.84
CA LEU A 67 5.69 5.70 0.48
C LEU A 67 4.73 6.44 1.43
N ALA A 68 4.71 7.78 1.38
CA ALA A 68 3.75 8.60 2.12
C ALA A 68 2.30 8.29 1.72
N PHE A 69 2.03 8.10 0.43
CA PHE A 69 0.72 7.67 -0.06
C PHE A 69 0.30 6.32 0.53
N ILE A 70 1.17 5.31 0.47
CA ILE A 70 0.86 3.97 1.01
C ILE A 70 0.57 4.03 2.51
N PHE A 71 1.36 4.79 3.29
CA PHE A 71 1.08 4.96 4.71
C PHE A 71 -0.24 5.66 4.96
N THR A 72 -0.52 6.74 4.23
CA THR A 72 -1.80 7.46 4.31
C THR A 72 -2.98 6.55 3.96
N ALA A 73 -2.88 5.77 2.88
CA ALA A 73 -3.93 4.84 2.48
C ALA A 73 -4.10 3.71 3.51
N SER A 74 -3.01 3.21 4.07
CA SER A 74 -3.08 2.17 5.11
C SER A 74 -3.78 2.65 6.38
N ASP A 75 -3.60 3.92 6.76
CA ASP A 75 -4.28 4.55 7.90
C ASP A 75 -5.79 4.73 7.64
N LEU A 76 -6.23 4.70 6.38
CA LEU A 76 -7.62 4.88 5.96
C LEU A 76 -8.34 3.56 5.66
N CYS A 77 -7.65 2.42 5.61
CA CYS A 77 -8.28 1.14 5.30
C CYS A 77 -9.29 0.72 6.38
N GLU A 78 -10.55 0.56 6.00
CA GLU A 78 -11.64 0.19 6.93
C GLU A 78 -11.79 -1.32 7.09
N ASN A 79 -11.36 -2.10 6.09
CA ASN A 79 -11.58 -3.54 6.04
C ASN A 79 -10.38 -4.31 5.46
N ASP A 80 -10.41 -5.64 5.58
CA ASP A 80 -9.32 -6.52 5.14
C ASP A 80 -9.19 -6.56 3.59
N ASP A 81 -10.26 -6.30 2.85
CA ASP A 81 -10.24 -6.28 1.38
C ASP A 81 -9.48 -5.06 0.86
N GLU A 82 -9.70 -3.89 1.47
CA GLU A 82 -8.94 -2.65 1.19
C GLU A 82 -7.45 -2.82 1.50
N ARG A 83 -7.13 -3.44 2.64
CA ARG A 83 -5.73 -3.76 3.00
C ARG A 83 -5.11 -4.72 1.99
N ALA A 84 -5.82 -5.78 1.61
CA ALA A 84 -5.33 -6.73 0.61
C ALA A 84 -5.11 -6.05 -0.75
N TYR A 85 -6.03 -5.18 -1.16
CA TYR A 85 -5.95 -4.42 -2.41
C TYR A 85 -4.74 -3.48 -2.43
N LEU A 86 -4.53 -2.69 -1.37
CA LEU A 86 -3.37 -1.81 -1.24
C LEU A 86 -2.04 -2.58 -1.17
N GLY A 87 -2.03 -3.72 -0.47
CA GLY A 87 -0.89 -4.62 -0.35
C GLY A 87 -0.45 -5.19 -1.69
N ALA A 88 -1.35 -5.86 -2.40
CA ALA A 88 -1.07 -6.48 -3.70
C ALA A 88 -0.91 -5.46 -4.85
N GLY A 89 -1.42 -4.23 -4.66
CA GLY A 89 -1.31 -3.14 -5.61
C GLY A 89 -0.04 -2.31 -5.40
N THR A 90 -0.22 -1.09 -4.87
CA THR A 90 0.84 -0.08 -4.82
C THR A 90 2.00 -0.47 -3.91
N LEU A 91 1.76 -1.15 -2.77
CA LEU A 91 2.86 -1.57 -1.89
C LEU A 91 3.74 -2.65 -2.53
N GLU A 92 3.14 -3.67 -3.16
CA GLU A 92 3.88 -4.68 -3.91
C GLU A 92 4.69 -4.03 -5.03
N SER A 93 4.06 -3.15 -5.81
CA SER A 93 4.72 -2.43 -6.91
C SER A 93 5.91 -1.60 -6.42
N LEU A 94 5.78 -0.90 -5.29
CA LEU A 94 6.89 -0.15 -4.69
C LEU A 94 8.03 -1.09 -4.26
N LEU A 95 7.72 -2.21 -3.60
CA LEU A 95 8.74 -3.14 -3.11
C LEU A 95 9.46 -3.88 -4.24
N VAL A 96 8.78 -4.17 -5.34
CA VAL A 96 9.38 -4.78 -6.53
C VAL A 96 10.36 -3.83 -7.19
N ASN A 97 9.98 -2.57 -7.39
CA ASN A 97 10.79 -1.61 -8.13
C ASN A 97 11.90 -0.97 -7.26
N GLU A 98 11.56 -0.59 -6.03
CA GLU A 98 12.38 0.28 -5.17
C GLU A 98 12.61 -0.31 -3.77
N GLY A 99 12.37 -1.62 -3.62
CA GLY A 99 12.45 -2.33 -2.34
C GLY A 99 13.70 -2.03 -1.50
N PRO A 100 14.92 -2.06 -2.05
CA PRO A 100 16.14 -1.75 -1.28
C PRO A 100 16.14 -0.37 -0.64
N ALA A 101 15.49 0.62 -1.27
CA ALA A 101 15.44 2.01 -0.79
C ALA A 101 14.38 2.25 0.31
N VAL A 102 13.34 1.42 0.38
CA VAL A 102 12.19 1.65 1.29
C VAL A 102 12.01 0.61 2.37
N ILE A 103 12.63 -0.57 2.25
CA ILE A 103 12.34 -1.72 3.10
C ILE A 103 12.51 -1.44 4.60
N ASP A 104 13.51 -0.65 5.01
CA ASP A 104 13.71 -0.29 6.42
C ASP A 104 12.49 0.44 7.00
N ARG A 105 11.93 1.37 6.23
CA ARG A 105 10.77 2.19 6.61
C ARG A 105 9.48 1.37 6.60
N VAL A 106 9.32 0.49 5.61
CA VAL A 106 8.19 -0.44 5.52
C VAL A 106 8.16 -1.38 6.74
N LEU A 107 9.30 -1.98 7.09
CA LEU A 107 9.38 -2.86 8.25
C LEU A 107 9.18 -2.10 9.57
N GLU A 108 9.65 -0.85 9.66
CA GLU A 108 9.41 -0.02 10.84
C GLU A 108 7.92 0.32 11.02
N ARG A 109 7.21 0.66 9.94
CA ARG A 109 5.75 0.84 10.01
C ARG A 109 5.08 -0.46 10.45
N ALA A 110 5.44 -1.59 9.86
CA ALA A 110 4.88 -2.90 10.19
C ALA A 110 5.20 -3.38 11.63
N ARG A 111 6.24 -2.86 12.28
CA ARG A 111 6.51 -3.12 13.71
C ARG A 111 5.51 -2.41 14.62
N ARG A 112 5.10 -1.20 14.23
CA ARG A 112 4.25 -0.32 15.03
C ARG A 112 2.77 -0.56 14.79
N ASP A 113 2.44 -1.13 13.64
CA ASP A 113 1.07 -1.31 13.18
C ASP A 113 0.80 -2.78 12.78
N PRO A 114 0.04 -3.52 13.60
CA PRO A 114 -0.36 -4.90 13.30
C PRO A 114 -1.20 -5.06 12.02
N ASP A 115 -2.00 -4.07 11.66
CA ASP A 115 -2.83 -4.12 10.44
C ASP A 115 -1.98 -3.88 9.20
N PHE A 116 -1.00 -2.96 9.28
CA PHE A 116 0.01 -2.83 8.24
C PHE A 116 0.87 -4.09 8.10
N ARG A 117 1.23 -4.75 9.20
CA ARG A 117 1.93 -6.04 9.17
C ARG A 117 1.09 -7.11 8.46
N ARG A 118 -0.22 -7.15 8.71
CA ARG A 118 -1.14 -8.04 8.02
C ARG A 118 -1.21 -7.73 6.53
N MET A 119 -1.32 -6.46 6.15
CA MET A 119 -1.26 -6.02 4.75
C MET A 119 0.05 -6.46 4.07
N LEU A 120 1.20 -6.26 4.71
CA LEU A 120 2.51 -6.67 4.20
C LEU A 120 2.60 -8.18 3.94
N SER A 121 1.88 -9.00 4.73
CA SER A 121 1.82 -10.45 4.50
C SER A 121 1.06 -10.85 3.23
N GLY A 122 0.26 -9.94 2.67
CA GLY A 122 -0.45 -10.11 1.41
C GLY A 122 0.37 -9.79 0.16
N VAL A 123 1.60 -9.27 0.30
CA VAL A 123 2.48 -8.96 -0.83
C VAL A 123 3.04 -10.26 -1.43
N TRP A 124 2.81 -10.49 -2.73
CA TRP A 124 3.23 -11.69 -3.43
C TRP A 124 4.70 -11.57 -3.84
N GLY A 125 5.02 -10.79 -4.88
CA GLY A 125 6.37 -10.36 -5.26
C GLY A 125 7.49 -11.42 -5.37
N HIS A 126 7.21 -12.71 -5.20
CA HIS A 126 8.23 -13.74 -4.95
C HIS A 126 9.23 -13.93 -6.10
N SER A 127 8.83 -13.64 -7.33
CA SER A 127 9.66 -13.80 -8.53
C SER A 127 10.23 -12.49 -9.08
N ALA A 128 9.63 -11.35 -8.74
CA ALA A 128 10.00 -10.03 -9.29
C ALA A 128 10.73 -9.13 -8.29
N MET A 129 10.51 -9.33 -6.99
CA MET A 129 11.14 -8.55 -5.93
C MET A 129 12.59 -8.97 -5.73
N ASP A 130 13.45 -8.01 -5.40
CA ASP A 130 14.82 -8.30 -4.97
C ASP A 130 14.84 -9.36 -3.85
N ARG A 131 15.72 -10.37 -4.01
CA ARG A 131 15.78 -11.51 -3.08
C ARG A 131 16.13 -11.09 -1.65
N SER A 132 16.98 -10.07 -1.49
CA SER A 132 17.33 -9.57 -0.16
C SER A 132 16.15 -8.87 0.50
N VAL A 133 15.35 -8.13 -0.27
CA VAL A 133 14.12 -7.49 0.20
C VAL A 133 13.11 -8.56 0.63
N ARG A 134 12.85 -9.56 -0.22
CA ARG A 134 11.93 -10.66 0.11
C ARG A 134 12.38 -11.42 1.36
N ALA A 135 13.66 -11.78 1.46
CA ALA A 135 14.20 -12.48 2.61
C ALA A 135 14.01 -11.70 3.92
N ARG A 136 14.13 -10.36 3.88
CA ARG A 136 13.89 -9.49 5.03
C ARG A 136 12.40 -9.46 5.44
N ILE A 137 11.50 -9.42 4.46
CA ILE A 137 10.04 -9.51 4.71
C ILE A 137 9.71 -10.86 5.33
N ASP A 138 10.21 -11.97 4.78
CA ASP A 138 9.95 -13.31 5.28
C ASP A 138 10.45 -13.50 6.71
N ALA A 139 11.69 -13.08 6.99
CA ALA A 139 12.25 -13.12 8.33
C ALA A 139 11.43 -12.28 9.32
N PHE A 140 10.98 -11.10 8.89
CA PHE A 140 10.14 -10.24 9.72
C PHE A 140 8.77 -10.86 10.01
N LEU A 141 8.12 -11.45 9.00
CA LEU A 141 6.79 -12.05 9.13
C LEU A 141 6.81 -13.37 9.92
N ALA A 142 7.91 -14.11 9.88
CA ALA A 142 8.11 -15.31 10.70
C ALA A 142 8.32 -15.00 12.19
N ALA A 143 8.80 -13.80 12.53
CA ALA A 143 9.01 -13.40 13.92
C ALA A 143 7.66 -13.32 14.68
N PRO A 144 7.58 -13.84 15.92
CA PRO A 144 6.38 -13.73 16.73
C PRO A 144 6.07 -12.25 17.01
N VAL A 145 4.80 -11.86 16.85
CA VAL A 145 4.33 -10.55 17.27
C VAL A 145 4.30 -10.53 18.80
N PHE A 146 5.15 -9.72 19.42
CA PHE A 146 5.10 -9.51 20.86
C PHE A 146 3.71 -8.99 21.24
N GLY A 147 2.98 -9.75 22.06
CA GLY A 147 1.64 -9.39 22.53
C GLY A 147 0.45 -10.05 21.82
N SER A 148 0.68 -10.85 20.76
CA SER A 148 -0.42 -11.67 20.20
C SER A 148 -0.65 -12.92 21.07
N PRO A 149 -1.90 -13.23 21.47
CA PRO A 149 -2.18 -14.48 22.15
C PRO A 149 -1.82 -15.66 21.25
N ALA A 150 -1.13 -16.65 21.82
CA ALA A 150 -0.75 -17.86 21.11
C ALA A 150 -1.96 -18.44 20.35
N ARG A 151 -1.80 -18.64 19.03
CA ARG A 151 -2.82 -19.27 18.19
C ARG A 151 -3.09 -20.67 18.74
N LYS A 152 -4.24 -20.89 19.36
CA LYS A 152 -4.61 -22.23 19.87
C LYS A 152 -4.56 -23.22 18.69
N PRO A 153 -3.89 -24.37 18.81
CA PRO A 153 -3.88 -25.36 17.74
C PRO A 153 -5.32 -25.79 17.45
N GLY A 154 -5.76 -25.57 16.21
CA GLY A 154 -7.09 -25.95 15.76
C GLY A 154 -7.30 -27.45 15.98
N LYS A 155 -8.42 -27.82 16.60
CA LYS A 155 -8.81 -29.23 16.74
C LYS A 155 -8.94 -29.82 15.33
N ARG A 156 -8.04 -30.74 14.99
CA ARG A 156 -8.21 -31.62 13.82
C ARG A 156 -9.50 -32.40 14.04
N ASN A 157 -10.53 -32.14 13.22
CA ASN A 157 -11.71 -32.98 13.19
C ASN A 157 -11.29 -34.40 12.77
N LYS A 158 -11.57 -35.38 13.63
CA LYS A 158 -11.37 -36.79 13.29
C LYS A 158 -12.31 -37.16 12.15
N PRO A 159 -11.85 -37.90 11.13
CA PRO A 159 -12.75 -38.39 10.09
C PRO A 159 -13.77 -39.34 10.72
N HIS A 160 -15.05 -39.05 10.51
CA HIS A 160 -16.13 -39.97 10.85
C HIS A 160 -16.07 -41.17 9.90
N CYS A 161 -15.58 -42.32 10.38
CA CYS A 161 -15.87 -43.61 9.76
C CYS A 161 -17.39 -43.84 9.83
N ARG A 162 -18.05 -43.76 8.68
CA ARG A 162 -19.41 -44.29 8.51
C ARG A 162 -19.31 -45.81 8.45
N ARG A 163 -20.08 -46.49 9.31
CA ARG A 163 -20.34 -47.93 9.25
C ARG A 163 -21.40 -48.24 8.21
#